data_AF-A0A959HTG1-F1
#
_entry.id   AF-A0A959HTG1-F1
#
_cell.length_a   1.000
_cell.length_b   1.000
_cell.length_c   1.000
_cell.angle_alpha   90.00
_cell.angle_beta   90.00
_cell.angle_gamma   90.00
#
_symmetry.space_group_name_H-M   'P 1'
#
loop_
_entity.id
_entity.type
_entity.pdbx_description
1 polymer ?
#
loop_
_entity_poly.entity_id
_entity_poly.type
_entity_poly.pdbx_seq_one_letter_code
_entity_poly.pdbx_strand_id
1 'polypeptide(L)'
;MKKNLLMILSGFLFLISFTSCEKDEVKSEFLGGTAPKLTASTDVVAMSYDNADNVGVSLNWTNPEYQFNSGISSQNVTYLVEFDLQGANFTSPNRKQLSLDGDLGKKVLVKELNDYMLNQMELQVGTSYNLEVRVTASIDDKFSKLVSNVIPLQATPYAIPPKVTPPATGTLWMVGDATPNGWDNPLKPEFKDIQAFTKVSETIYEITIDLPGGGGYKLIQEDGVWGTQYHMLAGGTWESGDIELKDSDPQFPGPPSAGKYKITVDFQRGKFFASKL
;
A
#
# COMPACT_ATOMS: atom_id res chain seq x y z
N MET A 1 -61.20 0.23 82.24
CA MET A 1 -60.62 -1.02 82.79
C MET A 1 -59.34 -1.33 82.00
N LYS A 2 -58.22 -1.57 82.71
CA LYS A 2 -56.91 -2.12 82.28
C LYS A 2 -56.16 -1.31 81.18
N LYS A 3 -55.15 -0.46 81.43
CA LYS A 3 -53.85 -0.57 82.13
C LYS A 3 -52.85 -1.50 81.43
N ASN A 4 -51.79 -0.91 80.85
CA ASN A 4 -50.37 -1.35 80.72
C ASN A 4 -49.67 -0.32 79.79
N LEU A 5 -48.78 0.60 80.19
CA LEU A 5 -47.63 0.63 81.11
C LEU A 5 -46.31 0.10 80.49
N LEU A 6 -45.40 1.07 80.23
CA LEU A 6 -43.92 1.04 80.29
C LEU A 6 -43.08 0.19 79.30
N MET A 7 -42.21 0.86 78.52
CA MET A 7 -40.73 0.92 78.66
C MET A 7 -40.09 1.51 77.38
N ILE A 8 -39.50 2.72 77.43
CA ILE A 8 -38.06 2.99 77.57
C ILE A 8 -37.24 2.44 76.37
N LEU A 9 -36.59 3.31 75.58
CA LEU A 9 -35.12 3.50 75.55
C LEU A 9 -34.65 4.26 74.28
N SER A 10 -33.88 5.33 74.50
CA SER A 10 -32.82 5.89 73.65
C SER A 10 -33.15 6.39 72.24
N GLY A 11 -33.59 7.65 72.16
CA GLY A 11 -33.42 8.48 70.97
C GLY A 11 -32.04 9.12 70.96
N PHE A 12 -31.05 8.44 70.38
CA PHE A 12 -29.80 9.07 69.91
C PHE A 12 -29.74 8.85 68.40
N LEU A 13 -30.47 9.70 67.67
CA LEU A 13 -30.42 9.75 66.22
C LEU A 13 -29.11 10.44 65.83
N PHE A 14 -28.09 9.64 65.56
CA PHE A 14 -26.82 10.07 64.98
C PHE A 14 -27.14 10.66 63.60
N LEU A 15 -27.22 12.00 63.50
CA LEU A 15 -27.23 12.69 62.23
C LEU A 15 -25.87 12.45 61.58
N ILE A 16 -25.80 11.44 60.72
CA ILE A 16 -24.71 11.27 59.77
C ILE A 16 -24.90 12.39 58.75
N SER A 17 -24.16 13.48 58.93
CA SER A 17 -24.00 14.53 57.94
C SER A 17 -23.37 13.90 56.70
N PHE A 18 -24.17 13.54 55.70
CA PHE A 18 -23.66 13.29 54.35
C PHE A 18 -23.20 14.63 53.79
N THR A 19 -21.95 14.98 54.09
CA THR A 19 -21.25 16.06 53.37
C THR A 19 -21.03 15.53 51.96
N SER A 20 -21.95 15.85 51.05
CA SER A 20 -21.67 15.78 49.63
C SER A 20 -20.57 16.81 49.38
N CYS A 21 -19.33 16.35 49.20
CA CYS A 21 -18.37 17.17 48.48
C CYS A 21 -18.95 17.34 47.07
N GLU A 22 -19.46 18.53 46.75
CA GLU A 22 -19.50 18.96 45.36
C GLU A 22 -18.03 18.95 44.90
N LYS A 23 -17.68 17.89 44.18
CA LYS A 23 -16.42 17.85 43.48
C LYS A 23 -16.64 18.78 42.29
N ASP A 24 -16.20 20.02 42.42
CA ASP A 24 -16.08 20.96 41.31
C ASP A 24 -15.12 20.31 40.29
N GLU A 25 -15.69 19.52 39.38
CA GLU A 25 -14.93 18.94 38.29
C GLU A 25 -14.62 20.06 37.31
N VAL A 26 -13.37 20.52 37.31
CA VAL A 26 -12.83 21.34 36.24
C VAL A 26 -12.85 20.49 34.98
N LYS A 27 -13.92 20.63 34.20
CA LYS A 27 -14.06 19.97 32.90
C LYS A 27 -12.99 20.54 31.98
N SER A 28 -12.15 19.65 31.44
CA SER A 28 -11.18 20.02 30.42
C SER A 28 -11.94 20.42 29.15
N GLU A 29 -11.87 21.69 28.79
CA GLU A 29 -12.51 22.24 27.61
C GLU A 29 -11.46 22.49 26.53
N PHE A 30 -11.67 21.93 25.34
CA PHE A 30 -10.79 22.13 24.19
C PHE A 30 -11.00 23.52 23.57
N LEU A 31 -9.94 24.30 23.46
CA LEU A 31 -9.96 25.67 22.96
C LEU A 31 -9.41 25.80 21.52
N GLY A 32 -9.03 24.69 20.88
CA GLY A 32 -8.48 24.67 19.53
C GLY A 32 -6.95 24.64 19.49
N GLY A 33 -6.37 25.08 18.39
CA GLY A 33 -4.92 25.14 18.17
C GLY A 33 -4.61 25.93 16.89
N THR A 34 -3.33 25.94 16.49
CA THR A 34 -2.86 26.61 15.28
C THR A 34 -2.60 25.58 14.18
N ALA A 35 -3.03 25.86 12.95
CA ALA A 35 -2.71 25.01 11.81
C ALA A 35 -1.18 24.85 11.64
N PRO A 36 -0.66 23.62 11.49
CA PRO A 36 0.76 23.42 11.24
C PRO A 36 1.23 24.18 9.99
N LYS A 37 2.37 24.84 10.06
CA LYS A 37 3.02 25.44 8.89
C LYS A 37 3.97 24.43 8.26
N LEU A 38 3.60 23.85 7.12
CA LEU A 38 4.37 22.86 6.40
C LEU A 38 5.40 23.53 5.46
N THR A 39 6.62 23.00 5.47
CA THR A 39 7.74 23.40 4.62
C THR A 39 8.46 22.18 4.04
N ALA A 40 9.08 22.35 2.88
CA ALA A 40 9.96 21.35 2.27
C ALA A 40 11.35 21.93 2.01
N SER A 41 12.36 21.06 2.01
CA SER A 41 13.73 21.42 1.66
C SER A 41 13.95 21.74 0.17
N THR A 42 13.03 21.30 -0.69
CA THR A 42 13.04 21.52 -2.14
C THR A 42 11.62 21.42 -2.68
N ASP A 43 11.36 22.07 -3.81
CA ASP A 43 10.12 21.96 -4.59
C ASP A 43 10.27 21.01 -5.79
N VAL A 44 11.49 20.61 -6.15
CA VAL A 44 11.79 19.61 -7.18
C VAL A 44 12.72 18.55 -6.62
N VAL A 45 12.34 17.27 -6.72
CA VAL A 45 13.17 16.15 -6.26
C VAL A 45 13.99 15.57 -7.40
N ALA A 46 15.30 15.40 -7.19
CA ALA A 46 16.21 14.78 -8.16
C ALA A 46 16.03 13.25 -8.20
N MET A 47 14.96 12.81 -8.86
CA MET A 47 14.56 11.41 -8.95
C MET A 47 15.46 10.61 -9.88
N SER A 48 16.13 9.60 -9.34
CA SER A 48 16.87 8.59 -10.11
C SER A 48 17.14 7.35 -9.26
N TYR A 49 17.42 6.22 -9.91
CA TYR A 49 17.83 5.00 -9.22
C TYR A 49 19.15 5.20 -8.45
N ASP A 50 20.10 5.94 -9.02
CA ASP A 50 21.41 6.20 -8.38
C ASP A 50 21.27 7.03 -7.09
N ASN A 51 20.23 7.86 -7.00
CA ASN A 51 19.93 8.65 -5.80
C ASN A 51 19.00 7.93 -4.80
N ALA A 52 18.63 6.67 -5.03
CA ALA A 52 17.58 5.96 -4.30
C ALA A 52 17.68 6.09 -2.76
N ASP A 53 18.88 5.98 -2.21
CA ASP A 53 19.14 6.03 -0.76
C ASP A 53 19.38 7.45 -0.21
N ASN A 54 19.45 8.45 -1.08
CA ASN A 54 19.57 9.85 -0.68
C ASN A 54 18.23 10.39 -0.19
N VAL A 55 18.27 11.39 0.70
CA VAL A 55 17.08 12.15 1.08
C VAL A 55 16.64 12.98 -0.12
N GLY A 56 15.45 12.67 -0.65
CA GLY A 56 14.86 13.41 -1.77
C GLY A 56 14.21 14.71 -1.32
N VAL A 57 13.44 14.66 -0.23
CA VAL A 57 12.83 15.85 0.38
C VAL A 57 12.74 15.69 1.90
N SER A 58 13.07 16.75 2.64
CA SER A 58 12.80 16.86 4.07
C SER A 58 11.57 17.74 4.27
N LEU A 59 10.51 17.15 4.80
CA LEU A 59 9.30 17.84 5.22
C LEU A 59 9.41 18.22 6.69
N ASN A 60 9.06 19.46 7.04
CA ASN A 60 9.01 19.93 8.43
C ASN A 60 7.74 20.73 8.65
N TRP A 61 7.14 20.60 9.83
CA TRP A 61 5.95 21.36 10.22
C TRP A 61 6.00 21.83 11.67
N THR A 62 5.26 22.88 11.97
CA THR A 62 5.16 23.41 13.34
C THR A 62 4.19 22.58 14.18
N ASN A 63 4.44 22.51 15.48
CA ASN A 63 3.49 21.95 16.44
C ASN A 63 2.19 22.79 16.42
N PRO A 64 1.00 22.15 16.47
CA PRO A 64 -0.26 22.88 16.51
C PRO A 64 -0.54 23.60 17.84
N GLU A 65 0.21 23.31 18.90
CA GLU A 65 0.10 23.93 20.23
C GLU A 65 -1.35 23.94 20.75
N TYR A 66 -2.02 22.79 20.67
CA TYR A 66 -3.42 22.63 21.09
C TYR A 66 -3.63 23.16 22.52
N GLN A 67 -4.72 23.87 22.72
CA GLN A 67 -5.05 24.53 23.99
C GLN A 67 -6.28 23.89 24.62
N PHE A 68 -6.23 23.77 25.94
CA PHE A 68 -7.38 23.53 26.79
C PHE A 68 -7.55 24.69 27.76
N ASN A 69 -8.69 24.79 28.42
CA ASN A 69 -8.89 25.77 29.50
C ASN A 69 -7.90 25.63 30.67
N SER A 70 -7.21 24.48 30.76
CA SER A 70 -6.11 24.22 31.71
C SER A 70 -4.71 24.57 31.18
N GLY A 71 -4.58 25.09 29.96
CA GLY A 71 -3.30 25.42 29.31
C GLY A 71 -2.98 24.58 28.07
N ILE A 72 -1.71 24.61 27.64
CA ILE A 72 -1.22 23.83 26.49
C ILE A 72 -1.45 22.33 26.73
N SER A 73 -1.94 21.65 25.69
CA SER A 73 -2.17 20.22 25.71
C SER A 73 -0.87 19.45 25.89
N SER A 74 -0.90 18.43 26.75
CA SER A 74 0.16 17.44 26.89
C SER A 74 -0.13 16.14 26.11
N GLN A 75 -1.19 16.12 25.30
CA GLN A 75 -1.56 14.95 24.50
C GLN A 75 -0.62 14.77 23.31
N ASN A 76 -0.37 13.52 22.94
CA ASN A 76 0.39 13.21 21.74
C ASN A 76 -0.38 13.65 20.51
N VAL A 77 0.29 14.40 19.64
CA VAL A 77 -0.27 14.81 18.35
C VAL A 77 0.09 13.75 17.31
N THR A 78 -0.92 13.26 16.61
CA THR A 78 -0.76 12.47 15.40
C THR A 78 -0.81 13.39 14.19
N TYR A 79 0.07 13.14 13.22
CA TYR A 79 0.17 13.85 11.95
C TYR A 79 -0.10 12.90 10.79
N LEU A 80 -1.07 13.24 9.96
CA LEU A 80 -1.32 12.59 8.68
C LEU A 80 -0.67 13.39 7.57
N VAL A 81 0.45 12.91 7.04
CA VAL A 81 1.10 13.47 5.84
C VAL A 81 0.45 12.87 4.61
N GLU A 82 -0.06 13.70 3.72
CA GLU A 82 -0.73 13.28 2.49
C GLU A 82 0.00 13.83 1.27
N PHE A 83 0.23 12.97 0.26
CA PHE A 83 0.71 13.35 -1.07
C PHE A 83 -0.38 12.98 -2.08
N ASP A 84 -0.78 13.94 -2.91
CA ASP A 84 -1.74 13.73 -3.99
C ASP A 84 -1.28 14.47 -5.25
N LEU A 85 -1.92 14.21 -6.39
CA LEU A 85 -1.73 14.99 -7.61
C LEU A 85 -2.26 16.41 -7.42
N GLN A 86 -1.57 17.38 -8.01
CA GLN A 86 -2.00 18.77 -7.99
C GLN A 86 -3.44 18.91 -8.48
N GLY A 87 -4.28 19.60 -7.68
CA GLY A 87 -5.68 19.87 -8.03
C GLY A 87 -6.64 18.72 -7.72
N ALA A 88 -6.16 17.57 -7.25
CA ALA A 88 -7.02 16.46 -6.79
C ALA A 88 -7.66 16.73 -5.42
N ASN A 89 -7.27 17.81 -4.74
CA ASN A 89 -7.82 18.25 -3.45
C ASN A 89 -7.73 17.17 -2.36
N PHE A 90 -6.73 16.29 -2.43
CA PHE A 90 -6.54 15.17 -1.49
C PHE A 90 -7.73 14.20 -1.46
N THR A 91 -8.41 14.04 -2.59
CA THR A 91 -9.56 13.13 -2.74
C THR A 91 -9.24 11.87 -3.53
N SER A 92 -8.05 11.77 -4.13
CA SER A 92 -7.70 10.58 -4.90
C SER A 92 -7.71 9.33 -4.00
N PRO A 93 -8.31 8.22 -4.47
CA PRO A 93 -8.35 6.98 -3.69
C PRO A 93 -6.95 6.39 -3.47
N ASN A 94 -6.06 6.58 -4.46
CA ASN A 94 -4.71 6.02 -4.50
C ASN A 94 -3.64 7.02 -3.96
N ARG A 95 -4.04 8.13 -3.35
CA ARG A 95 -3.09 9.10 -2.78
C ARG A 95 -2.26 8.47 -1.66
N LYS A 96 -1.03 8.94 -1.45
CA LYS A 96 -0.21 8.45 -0.34
C LYS A 96 -0.62 9.12 0.97
N GLN A 97 -0.77 8.32 2.03
CA GLN A 97 -1.03 8.77 3.38
C GLN A 97 -0.01 8.13 4.34
N LEU A 98 0.55 8.91 5.26
CA LEU A 98 1.49 8.48 6.29
C LEU A 98 1.03 9.02 7.65
N SER A 99 0.73 8.12 8.59
CA SER A 99 0.42 8.50 9.97
C SER A 99 1.70 8.47 10.80
N LEU A 100 2.01 9.58 11.49
CA LEU A 100 3.19 9.76 12.32
C LEU A 100 2.77 10.27 13.70
N ASP A 101 3.39 9.77 14.76
CA ASP A 101 3.10 10.22 16.13
C ASP A 101 4.23 11.09 16.66
N GLY A 102 3.91 12.32 17.07
CA GLY A 102 4.82 13.25 17.75
C GLY A 102 5.89 13.93 16.88
N ASP A 103 6.34 13.30 15.79
CA ASP A 103 7.38 13.85 14.92
C ASP A 103 6.94 15.15 14.21
N LEU A 104 7.81 16.16 14.19
CA LEU A 104 7.59 17.45 13.51
C LEU A 104 8.23 17.52 12.12
N GLY A 105 8.57 16.36 11.55
CA GLY A 105 9.16 16.27 10.23
C GLY A 105 9.29 14.84 9.74
N LYS A 106 9.45 14.71 8.42
CA LYS A 106 9.72 13.44 7.74
C LYS A 106 10.73 13.67 6.64
N LYS A 107 11.85 12.94 6.73
CA LYS A 107 12.75 12.76 5.59
C LYS A 107 12.20 11.67 4.70
N VAL A 108 11.94 12.01 3.45
CA VAL A 108 11.50 11.08 2.40
C VAL A 108 12.69 10.80 1.51
N LEU A 109 13.12 9.54 1.44
CA LEU A 109 14.16 9.10 0.52
C LEU A 109 13.63 9.11 -0.91
N VAL A 110 14.54 9.24 -1.88
CA VAL A 110 14.17 9.18 -3.31
C VAL A 110 13.45 7.87 -3.64
N LYS A 111 13.91 6.73 -3.11
CA LYS A 111 13.23 5.44 -3.30
C LYS A 111 11.85 5.36 -2.66
N GLU A 112 11.65 6.01 -1.52
CA GLU A 112 10.34 6.06 -0.86
C GLU A 112 9.36 6.87 -1.71
N LEU A 113 9.76 8.06 -2.17
CA LEU A 113 8.91 8.87 -3.05
C LEU A 113 8.61 8.15 -4.36
N ASN A 114 9.60 7.46 -4.94
CA ASN A 114 9.41 6.66 -6.15
C ASN A 114 8.40 5.53 -5.94
N ASP A 115 8.51 4.80 -4.82
CA ASP A 115 7.55 3.77 -4.43
C ASP A 115 6.12 4.32 -4.26
N TYR A 116 5.99 5.49 -3.62
CA TYR A 116 4.67 6.14 -3.47
C TYR A 116 4.06 6.46 -4.83
N MET A 117 4.85 7.04 -5.74
CA MET A 117 4.35 7.41 -7.06
C MET A 117 4.01 6.19 -7.92
N LEU A 118 4.83 5.13 -7.90
CA LEU A 118 4.64 3.95 -8.74
C LEU A 118 3.62 2.95 -8.20
N ASN A 119 3.80 2.54 -6.95
CA ASN A 119 3.06 1.40 -6.39
C ASN A 119 1.79 1.84 -5.65
N GLN A 120 1.79 3.02 -5.03
CA GLN A 120 0.61 3.52 -4.32
C GLN A 120 -0.27 4.38 -5.23
N MET A 121 0.32 5.32 -5.97
CA MET A 121 -0.40 6.28 -6.82
C MET A 121 -0.55 5.82 -8.27
N GLU A 122 0.10 4.72 -8.66
CA GLU A 122 0.00 4.09 -9.99
C GLU A 122 0.38 5.03 -11.15
N LEU A 123 1.33 5.94 -10.91
CA LEU A 123 1.82 6.89 -11.90
C LEU A 123 2.82 6.24 -12.88
N GLN A 124 2.90 6.78 -14.09
CA GLN A 124 3.78 6.26 -15.12
C GLN A 124 5.23 6.73 -14.93
N VAL A 125 6.18 5.83 -15.17
CA VAL A 125 7.62 6.16 -15.18
C VAL A 125 7.96 7.19 -16.26
N GLY A 126 8.97 8.01 -16.02
CA GLY A 126 9.50 8.98 -16.98
C GLY A 126 8.61 10.21 -17.23
N THR A 127 7.42 10.25 -16.65
CA THR A 127 6.51 11.40 -16.72
C THR A 127 6.72 12.30 -15.51
N SER A 128 6.91 13.60 -15.73
CA SER A 128 7.01 14.58 -14.65
C SER A 128 5.63 14.92 -14.12
N TYR A 129 5.43 14.79 -12.81
CA TYR A 129 4.18 15.12 -12.12
C TYR A 129 4.38 16.26 -11.12
N ASN A 130 3.37 17.12 -11.03
CA ASN A 130 3.24 18.08 -9.94
C ASN A 130 2.36 17.45 -8.86
N LEU A 131 2.92 17.26 -7.67
CA LEU A 131 2.24 16.79 -6.49
C LEU A 131 1.89 17.96 -5.56
N GLU A 132 0.90 17.74 -4.71
CA GLU A 132 0.56 18.58 -3.58
C GLU A 132 0.74 17.78 -2.28
N VAL A 133 1.36 18.41 -1.28
CA VAL A 133 1.60 17.81 0.03
C VAL A 133 0.94 18.64 1.11
N ARG A 134 0.26 17.98 2.06
CA ARG A 134 -0.26 18.61 3.28
C ARG A 134 -0.05 17.73 4.50
N VAL A 135 -0.17 18.34 5.67
CA VAL A 135 -0.20 17.65 6.96
C VAL A 135 -1.49 17.99 7.69
N THR A 136 -2.18 16.98 8.21
CA THR A 136 -3.30 17.16 9.14
C THR A 136 -2.84 16.73 10.54
N ALA A 137 -2.85 17.67 11.49
CA ALA A 137 -2.60 17.37 12.90
C ALA A 137 -3.91 17.05 13.62
N SER A 138 -3.84 16.15 14.61
CA SER A 138 -4.96 15.83 15.49
C SER A 138 -4.50 15.19 16.80
N ILE A 139 -5.27 15.40 17.87
CA ILE A 139 -5.19 14.67 19.14
C ILE A 139 -6.42 13.76 19.34
N ASP A 140 -7.38 13.81 18.42
CA ASP A 140 -8.59 12.97 18.36
C ASP A 140 -9.14 12.89 16.91
N ASP A 141 -10.05 11.97 16.66
CA ASP A 141 -10.54 11.69 15.30
C ASP A 141 -11.59 12.69 14.76
N LYS A 142 -12.10 13.61 15.58
CA LYS A 142 -13.30 14.42 15.26
C LYS A 142 -13.07 15.93 15.32
N PHE A 143 -12.59 16.46 16.43
CA PHE A 143 -12.70 17.88 16.77
C PHE A 143 -11.37 18.64 16.64
N SER A 144 -10.24 17.97 16.83
CA SER A 144 -8.93 18.64 16.83
C SER A 144 -8.26 18.75 15.47
N LYS A 145 -8.88 18.33 14.37
CA LYS A 145 -8.22 18.31 13.05
C LYS A 145 -7.83 19.72 12.58
N LEU A 146 -6.53 19.93 12.40
CA LEU A 146 -5.95 21.18 11.86
C LEU A 146 -5.09 20.85 10.64
N VAL A 147 -5.47 21.41 9.49
CA VAL A 147 -4.81 21.16 8.20
C VAL A 147 -3.80 22.26 7.90
N SER A 148 -2.61 21.88 7.46
CA SER A 148 -1.53 22.82 7.09
C SER A 148 -1.82 23.60 5.81
N ASN A 149 -0.94 24.54 5.47
CA ASN A 149 -0.80 24.98 4.08
C ASN A 149 -0.44 23.79 3.17
N VAL A 150 -0.82 23.90 1.90
CA VAL A 150 -0.42 22.97 0.85
C VAL A 150 0.88 23.46 0.23
N ILE A 151 1.82 22.55 -0.01
CA ILE A 151 3.05 22.86 -0.74
C ILE A 151 3.13 22.03 -2.03
N PRO A 152 3.66 22.61 -3.13
CA PRO A 152 3.92 21.86 -4.35
C PRO A 152 5.19 21.02 -4.21
N LEU A 153 5.24 19.89 -4.92
CA LEU A 153 6.43 19.08 -5.08
C LEU A 153 6.44 18.45 -6.48
N GLN A 154 7.45 18.74 -7.28
CA GLN A 154 7.64 18.11 -8.57
C GLN A 154 8.56 16.90 -8.46
N ALA A 155 8.15 15.79 -9.08
CA ALA A 155 8.93 14.57 -9.15
C ALA A 155 8.62 13.79 -10.43
N THR A 156 9.60 13.03 -10.92
CA THR A 156 9.48 12.13 -12.07
C THR A 156 9.78 10.71 -11.63
N PRO A 157 8.80 9.79 -11.58
CA PRO A 157 9.05 8.41 -11.19
C PRO A 157 10.03 7.74 -12.16
N TYR A 158 10.91 6.90 -11.66
CA TYR A 158 11.87 6.15 -12.47
C TYR A 158 11.61 4.64 -12.37
N ALA A 159 11.91 3.92 -13.45
CA ALA A 159 11.81 2.48 -13.47
C ALA A 159 12.77 1.86 -12.46
N ILE A 160 12.27 0.94 -11.64
CA ILE A 160 13.09 0.08 -10.79
C ILE A 160 13.41 -1.21 -11.55
N PRO A 161 14.62 -1.79 -11.38
CA PRO A 161 14.95 -3.08 -11.97
C PRO A 161 13.82 -4.10 -11.70
N PRO A 162 13.36 -4.84 -12.72
CA PRO A 162 12.36 -5.88 -12.54
C PRO A 162 12.83 -6.91 -11.50
N LYS A 163 11.92 -7.36 -10.62
CA LYS A 163 12.24 -8.42 -9.63
C LYS A 163 12.73 -9.70 -10.33
N VAL A 164 12.21 -9.96 -11.52
CA VAL A 164 12.62 -11.06 -12.39
C VAL A 164 12.97 -10.48 -13.74
N THR A 165 14.15 -10.85 -14.27
CA THR A 165 14.61 -10.39 -15.59
C THR A 165 13.59 -10.77 -16.68
N PRO A 166 13.01 -9.80 -17.42
CA PRO A 166 12.10 -10.08 -18.52
C PRO A 166 12.79 -10.85 -19.67
N PRO A 167 12.03 -11.41 -20.61
CA PRO A 167 12.58 -12.14 -21.74
C PRO A 167 13.53 -11.27 -22.56
N ALA A 168 14.79 -11.66 -22.67
CA ALA A 168 15.81 -10.90 -23.40
C ALA A 168 15.49 -10.82 -24.90
N THR A 169 14.75 -11.82 -25.42
CA THR A 169 14.29 -11.90 -26.80
C THR A 169 13.05 -11.03 -27.07
N GLY A 170 12.38 -10.54 -26.03
CA GLY A 170 11.08 -9.88 -26.15
C GLY A 170 9.92 -10.83 -26.47
N THR A 171 10.15 -12.15 -26.48
CA THR A 171 9.14 -13.19 -26.71
C THR A 171 8.99 -14.09 -25.49
N LEU A 172 7.80 -14.65 -25.31
CA LEU A 172 7.51 -15.58 -24.23
C LEU A 172 6.52 -16.63 -24.74
N TRP A 173 6.80 -17.89 -24.46
CA TRP A 173 6.05 -19.04 -24.97
C TRP A 173 5.67 -19.98 -23.83
N MET A 174 4.55 -20.68 -23.97
CA MET A 174 4.11 -21.70 -23.03
C MET A 174 4.33 -23.10 -23.62
N VAL A 175 4.90 -24.03 -22.84
CA VAL A 175 5.08 -25.43 -23.25
C VAL A 175 4.81 -26.38 -22.09
N GLY A 176 3.97 -27.39 -22.29
CA GLY A 176 3.65 -28.40 -21.28
C GLY A 176 2.38 -29.18 -21.56
N ASP A 177 2.14 -30.26 -20.80
CA ASP A 177 0.93 -31.09 -20.93
C ASP A 177 -0.36 -30.38 -20.49
N ALA A 178 -0.24 -29.25 -19.79
CA ALA A 178 -1.33 -28.30 -19.55
C ALA A 178 -1.59 -27.35 -20.74
N THR A 179 -1.01 -27.61 -21.93
CA THR A 179 -1.18 -26.80 -23.14
C THR A 179 -1.54 -27.69 -24.35
N PRO A 180 -2.19 -27.15 -25.40
CA PRO A 180 -2.52 -27.92 -26.62
C PRO A 180 -1.34 -28.63 -27.30
N ASN A 181 -0.16 -28.01 -27.31
CA ASN A 181 1.04 -28.56 -27.94
C ASN A 181 1.71 -29.69 -27.11
N GLY A 182 1.40 -29.79 -25.81
CA GLY A 182 2.10 -30.70 -24.91
C GLY A 182 3.56 -30.28 -24.64
N TRP A 183 4.41 -31.25 -24.32
CA TRP A 183 5.83 -31.07 -24.02
C TRP A 183 6.75 -30.98 -25.25
N ASP A 184 6.20 -30.93 -26.46
CA ASP A 184 7.00 -30.79 -27.68
C ASP A 184 7.68 -29.40 -27.73
N ASN A 185 9.01 -29.37 -27.90
CA ASN A 185 9.79 -28.13 -28.03
C ASN A 185 10.87 -28.33 -29.10
N PRO A 186 10.84 -27.62 -30.24
CA PRO A 186 9.98 -26.47 -30.55
C PRO A 186 8.50 -26.82 -30.71
N LEU A 187 7.63 -25.82 -30.55
CA LEU A 187 6.20 -25.94 -30.80
C LEU A 187 5.94 -26.34 -32.26
N LYS A 188 4.92 -27.18 -32.47
CA LYS A 188 4.45 -27.47 -33.82
C LYS A 188 3.89 -26.20 -34.48
N PRO A 189 4.02 -26.04 -35.81
CA PRO A 189 3.65 -24.81 -36.51
C PRO A 189 2.24 -24.30 -36.20
N GLU A 190 1.26 -25.19 -36.07
CA GLU A 190 -0.13 -24.88 -35.79
C GLU A 190 -0.39 -24.30 -34.39
N PHE A 191 0.55 -24.46 -33.45
CA PHE A 191 0.41 -23.98 -32.07
C PHE A 191 1.18 -22.70 -31.78
N LYS A 192 2.07 -22.27 -32.68
CA LYS A 192 2.95 -21.11 -32.43
C LYS A 192 2.15 -19.85 -32.12
N ASP A 193 1.16 -19.53 -32.94
CA ASP A 193 0.38 -18.28 -32.76
C ASP A 193 -0.52 -18.28 -31.53
N ILE A 194 -0.88 -19.46 -30.99
CA ILE A 194 -1.82 -19.57 -29.86
C ILE A 194 -1.14 -19.82 -28.50
N GLN A 195 0.15 -20.15 -28.50
CA GLN A 195 0.96 -20.37 -27.29
C GLN A 195 2.09 -19.34 -27.12
N ALA A 196 2.17 -18.34 -28.00
CA ALA A 196 2.97 -17.13 -27.82
C ALA A 196 2.20 -16.09 -26.98
N PHE A 197 2.86 -15.53 -25.99
CA PHE A 197 2.33 -14.38 -25.25
C PHE A 197 2.48 -13.10 -26.06
N THR A 198 1.51 -12.20 -25.89
CA THR A 198 1.61 -10.81 -26.34
C THR A 198 2.42 -10.01 -25.32
N LYS A 199 3.47 -9.32 -25.77
CA LYS A 199 4.20 -8.33 -24.97
C LYS A 199 3.36 -7.06 -24.84
N VAL A 200 2.81 -6.81 -23.65
CA VAL A 200 1.98 -5.61 -23.37
C VAL A 200 2.85 -4.43 -22.95
N SER A 201 3.95 -4.69 -22.22
CA SER A 201 4.99 -3.71 -21.91
C SER A 201 6.35 -4.41 -21.78
N GLU A 202 7.41 -3.67 -21.44
CA GLU A 202 8.73 -4.26 -21.17
C GLU A 202 8.71 -5.34 -20.06
N THR A 203 7.75 -5.28 -19.15
CA THR A 203 7.66 -6.17 -17.98
C THR A 203 6.35 -6.94 -17.89
N ILE A 204 5.38 -6.70 -18.78
CA ILE A 204 4.07 -7.38 -18.76
C ILE A 204 3.85 -8.15 -20.05
N TYR A 205 3.54 -9.45 -19.91
CA TYR A 205 3.17 -10.34 -21.00
C TYR A 205 1.83 -10.99 -20.70
N GLU A 206 0.96 -11.08 -21.71
CA GLU A 206 -0.38 -11.65 -21.55
C GLU A 206 -0.70 -12.66 -22.66
N ILE A 207 -1.49 -13.67 -22.33
CA ILE A 207 -2.05 -14.61 -23.31
C ILE A 207 -3.50 -14.94 -22.95
N THR A 208 -4.32 -15.14 -23.96
CA THR A 208 -5.64 -15.77 -23.82
C THR A 208 -5.64 -17.07 -24.61
N ILE A 209 -5.85 -18.20 -23.93
CA ILE A 209 -5.63 -19.53 -24.48
C ILE A 209 -6.65 -20.53 -23.94
N ASP A 210 -7.06 -21.48 -24.79
CA ASP A 210 -7.84 -22.65 -24.39
C ASP A 210 -6.90 -23.73 -23.84
N LEU A 211 -7.05 -24.06 -22.55
CA LEU A 211 -6.22 -25.05 -21.85
C LEU A 211 -7.02 -26.34 -21.63
N PRO A 212 -6.37 -27.53 -21.72
CA PRO A 212 -7.02 -28.83 -21.49
C PRO A 212 -7.39 -29.09 -20.03
N GLY A 213 -6.75 -28.39 -19.08
CA GLY A 213 -6.86 -28.64 -17.66
C GLY A 213 -6.00 -29.81 -17.17
N GLY A 214 -5.64 -29.80 -15.89
CA GLY A 214 -4.63 -30.68 -15.31
C GLY A 214 -3.22 -30.35 -15.80
N GLY A 215 -2.25 -31.17 -15.39
CA GLY A 215 -0.85 -31.08 -15.84
C GLY A 215 -0.10 -29.84 -15.34
N GLY A 216 0.93 -29.46 -16.08
CA GLY A 216 1.61 -28.18 -15.93
C GLY A 216 2.42 -27.80 -17.15
N TYR A 217 3.10 -26.67 -17.04
CA TYR A 217 3.83 -26.06 -18.14
C TYR A 217 5.00 -25.22 -17.66
N LYS A 218 5.91 -24.93 -18.59
CA LYS A 218 7.01 -23.99 -18.43
C LYS A 218 6.78 -22.79 -19.33
N LEU A 219 7.43 -21.69 -18.97
CA LEU A 219 7.48 -20.50 -19.81
C LEU A 219 8.90 -20.36 -20.35
N ILE A 220 9.07 -20.29 -21.67
CA ILE A 220 10.38 -20.18 -22.32
C ILE A 220 10.48 -18.87 -23.10
N GLN A 221 11.68 -18.29 -23.16
CA GLN A 221 11.91 -17.03 -23.87
C GLN A 221 11.98 -17.24 -25.39
N GLU A 222 12.51 -18.38 -25.82
CA GLU A 222 12.71 -18.73 -27.23
C GLU A 222 12.15 -20.12 -27.50
N ASP A 223 11.29 -20.21 -28.51
CA ASP A 223 10.75 -21.49 -28.98
C ASP A 223 11.88 -22.43 -29.41
N GLY A 224 11.90 -23.64 -28.86
CA GLY A 224 12.97 -24.62 -29.04
C GLY A 224 14.08 -24.59 -27.99
N VAL A 225 14.09 -23.61 -27.06
CA VAL A 225 15.21 -23.40 -26.11
C VAL A 225 14.74 -23.49 -24.66
N TRP A 226 15.18 -24.53 -23.95
CA TRP A 226 14.85 -24.72 -22.52
C TRP A 226 15.71 -23.89 -21.56
N GLY A 227 16.95 -23.56 -21.94
CA GLY A 227 17.96 -23.00 -21.03
C GLY A 227 17.67 -21.60 -20.49
N THR A 228 16.59 -20.95 -20.95
CA THR A 228 16.18 -19.60 -20.55
C THR A 228 14.75 -19.57 -19.99
N GLN A 229 14.29 -20.69 -19.42
CA GLN A 229 12.94 -20.82 -18.89
C GLN A 229 12.69 -20.08 -17.57
N TYR A 230 11.45 -19.68 -17.35
CA TYR A 230 10.92 -19.26 -16.06
C TYR A 230 10.26 -20.43 -15.37
N HIS A 231 10.28 -20.38 -14.05
CA HIS A 231 9.64 -21.39 -13.23
C HIS A 231 8.87 -20.75 -12.08
N MET A 232 7.91 -21.51 -11.55
CA MET A 232 7.07 -21.09 -10.45
C MET A 232 7.80 -21.37 -9.13
N LEU A 233 7.77 -20.44 -8.19
CA LEU A 233 8.26 -20.71 -6.83
C LEU A 233 7.29 -21.59 -6.05
N ALA A 234 7.81 -22.33 -5.07
CA ALA A 234 7.02 -23.20 -4.21
C ALA A 234 5.88 -22.42 -3.52
N GLY A 235 4.68 -23.02 -3.51
CA GLY A 235 3.47 -22.39 -2.96
C GLY A 235 2.61 -21.67 -4.00
N GLY A 236 3.07 -21.52 -5.24
CA GLY A 236 2.24 -21.06 -6.36
C GLY A 236 1.11 -22.03 -6.69
N THR A 237 -0.02 -21.48 -7.14
CA THR A 237 -1.20 -22.22 -7.62
C THR A 237 -1.40 -21.96 -9.11
N TRP A 238 -2.43 -22.59 -9.69
CA TRP A 238 -2.79 -22.33 -11.08
C TRP A 238 -3.30 -20.89 -11.30
N GLU A 239 -3.77 -20.22 -10.25
CA GLU A 239 -4.33 -18.86 -10.30
C GLU A 239 -3.26 -17.78 -10.08
N SER A 240 -2.23 -18.06 -9.28
CA SER A 240 -1.21 -17.06 -8.98
C SER A 240 0.06 -17.65 -8.36
N GLY A 241 1.17 -16.93 -8.47
CA GLY A 241 2.39 -17.26 -7.75
C GLY A 241 3.52 -16.28 -8.00
N ASP A 242 4.63 -16.48 -7.28
CA ASP A 242 5.91 -15.82 -7.58
C ASP A 242 6.70 -16.65 -8.58
N ILE A 243 7.46 -15.99 -9.45
CA ILE A 243 8.30 -16.64 -10.47
C ILE A 243 9.76 -16.24 -10.29
N GLU A 244 10.68 -17.01 -10.87
CA GLU A 244 12.05 -16.57 -11.11
C GLU A 244 12.57 -17.14 -12.44
N LEU A 245 13.64 -16.55 -12.96
CA LEU A 245 14.34 -17.03 -14.16
C LEU A 245 15.31 -18.14 -13.76
N LYS A 246 14.98 -19.39 -14.06
CA LYS A 246 15.83 -20.54 -13.74
C LYS A 246 15.41 -21.76 -14.55
N ASP A 247 16.42 -22.46 -15.06
CA ASP A 247 16.26 -23.78 -15.66
C ASP A 247 16.12 -24.86 -14.57
N SER A 248 14.93 -24.95 -13.98
CA SER A 248 14.63 -25.84 -12.86
C SER A 248 13.13 -26.11 -12.74
N ASP A 249 12.80 -27.17 -12.00
CA ASP A 249 11.49 -27.36 -11.38
C ASP A 249 11.28 -26.51 -10.12
N PRO A 250 10.01 -26.24 -9.75
CA PRO A 250 8.77 -26.83 -10.30
C PRO A 250 8.22 -26.13 -11.56
N GLN A 251 7.31 -26.80 -12.27
CA GLN A 251 6.54 -26.22 -13.37
C GLN A 251 5.39 -25.33 -12.86
N PHE A 252 4.82 -24.52 -13.74
CA PHE A 252 3.55 -23.85 -13.48
C PHE A 252 2.43 -24.90 -13.48
N PRO A 253 1.58 -24.97 -12.44
CA PRO A 253 0.47 -25.90 -12.43
C PRO A 253 -0.62 -25.46 -13.44
N GLY A 254 -1.12 -26.41 -14.22
CA GLY A 254 -2.27 -26.19 -15.10
C GLY A 254 -3.56 -25.96 -14.30
N PRO A 255 -4.57 -25.30 -14.90
CA PRO A 255 -5.86 -25.11 -14.25
C PRO A 255 -6.57 -26.44 -14.01
N PRO A 256 -7.49 -26.55 -13.04
CA PRO A 256 -8.10 -27.84 -12.67
C PRO A 256 -9.07 -28.40 -13.72
N SER A 257 -9.47 -27.59 -14.71
CA SER A 257 -10.48 -27.96 -15.70
C SER A 257 -10.14 -27.36 -17.06
N ALA A 258 -10.64 -27.97 -18.12
CA ALA A 258 -10.59 -27.36 -19.44
C ALA A 258 -11.35 -26.02 -19.49
N GLY A 259 -10.90 -25.14 -20.37
CA GLY A 259 -11.59 -23.88 -20.67
C GLY A 259 -10.65 -22.81 -21.22
N LYS A 260 -11.22 -21.63 -21.45
CA LYS A 260 -10.46 -20.46 -21.86
C LYS A 260 -9.94 -19.71 -20.64
N TYR A 261 -8.66 -19.34 -20.67
CA TYR A 261 -8.00 -18.65 -19.57
C TYR A 261 -7.26 -17.42 -20.08
N LYS A 262 -7.25 -16.37 -19.27
CA LYS A 262 -6.31 -15.26 -19.40
C LYS A 262 -5.17 -15.49 -18.42
N ILE A 263 -3.93 -15.36 -18.90
CA ILE A 263 -2.73 -15.44 -18.08
C ILE A 263 -1.93 -14.15 -18.26
N THR A 264 -1.42 -13.61 -17.15
CA THR A 264 -0.56 -12.42 -17.10
C THR A 264 0.72 -12.75 -16.34
N VAL A 265 1.86 -12.41 -16.93
CA VAL A 265 3.18 -12.52 -16.33
C VAL A 265 3.73 -11.12 -16.11
N ASP A 266 3.94 -10.75 -14.84
CA ASP A 266 4.45 -9.47 -14.38
C ASP A 266 5.89 -9.63 -13.89
N PHE A 267 6.86 -9.37 -14.76
CA PHE A 267 8.28 -9.41 -14.46
C PHE A 267 8.72 -8.29 -13.52
N GLN A 268 8.01 -7.15 -13.50
CA GLN A 268 8.30 -6.03 -12.60
C GLN A 268 8.17 -6.47 -11.15
N ARG A 269 7.07 -7.18 -10.84
CA ARG A 269 6.76 -7.70 -9.49
C ARG A 269 7.22 -9.14 -9.28
N GLY A 270 7.67 -9.82 -10.33
CA GLY A 270 8.01 -11.24 -10.31
C GLY A 270 6.81 -12.13 -10.01
N LYS A 271 5.66 -11.80 -10.60
CA LYS A 271 4.37 -12.44 -10.33
C LYS A 271 3.77 -13.05 -11.58
N PHE A 272 2.99 -14.10 -11.35
CA PHE A 272 2.13 -14.75 -12.33
C PHE A 272 0.68 -14.69 -11.84
N PHE A 273 -0.26 -14.50 -12.76
CA PHE A 273 -1.70 -14.55 -12.52
C PHE A 273 -2.42 -15.27 -13.65
N ALA A 274 -3.45 -16.06 -13.33
CA ALA A 274 -4.36 -16.65 -14.28
C ALA A 274 -5.81 -16.57 -13.80
N SER A 275 -6.72 -16.38 -14.74
CA SER A 275 -8.17 -16.44 -14.47
C SER A 275 -8.89 -17.16 -15.61
N LYS A 276 -9.97 -17.86 -15.25
CA LYS A 276 -10.88 -18.45 -16.23
C LYS A 276 -11.76 -17.34 -16.84
N LEU A 277 -11.99 -17.39 -18.15
CA LEU A 277 -12.87 -16.49 -18.89
C LEU A 277 -14.27 -17.09 -19.10
#